data_AF-A0A9P7IPF2-F1
#
_entry.id   AF-A0A9P7IPF2-F1
#
_cell.length_a   1.000
_cell.length_b   1.000
_cell.length_c   1.000
_cell.angle_alpha   90.00
_cell.angle_beta   90.00
_cell.angle_gamma   90.00
#
_symmetry.space_group_name_H-M   'P 1'
#
loop_
_entity.id
_entity.type
_entity.pdbx_description
1 polymer ?
#
loop_
_entity_poly.entity_id
_entity_poly.type
_entity_poly.pdbx_seq_one_letter_code
_entity_poly.pdbx_strand_id
1 'polypeptide(L)'
;MLSTSPRLLIRHPSPTTAEFTVTTLRPIPPALHTLLIISRIILSIFALLLLHARLTLHPFLAYAPPSLLKIIPASYLRAPTSTAALAQNIPLSVLVPVSIAVLWLSSRRGYASESILVMRGLGVQTSESPGSYLAGTATRFIPTEKIQDILINEAFLGFEVRYYLIVIVEGEDNVVVVFPGLLPRRKIVEEVWRGVRRCLYEQRGEDKSLG
;
A
#
# COMPACT_ATOMS: atom_id res chain seq x y z
N MET A 1 7.18 12.99 -7.07
CA MET A 1 7.84 11.88 -6.34
C MET A 1 8.06 12.32 -4.90
N LEU A 2 7.35 11.70 -3.95
CA LEU A 2 7.40 12.05 -2.51
C LEU A 2 8.25 11.06 -1.70
N SER A 3 8.94 10.13 -2.38
CA SER A 3 9.76 9.10 -1.75
C SER A 3 11.07 9.70 -1.28
N THR A 4 11.30 9.66 0.03
CA THR A 4 12.60 9.97 0.64
C THR A 4 13.26 8.69 1.14
N SER A 5 14.53 8.78 1.55
CA SER A 5 15.22 7.66 2.21
C SER A 5 14.34 7.02 3.30
N PRO A 6 14.28 5.68 3.36
CA PRO A 6 13.44 4.99 4.33
C PRO A 6 13.81 5.39 5.75
N ARG A 7 12.79 5.67 6.57
CA ARG A 7 12.94 6.03 7.98
C ARG A 7 12.26 5.01 8.86
N LEU A 8 12.88 4.75 10.01
CA LEU A 8 12.34 3.89 11.05
C LEU A 8 11.54 4.73 12.05
N LEU A 9 10.32 4.31 12.34
CA LEU A 9 9.47 4.81 13.41
C LEU A 9 9.28 3.67 14.41
N ILE A 10 9.60 3.93 15.67
CA ILE A 10 9.46 2.96 16.76
C ILE A 10 8.32 3.43 17.66
N ARG A 11 7.35 2.56 17.89
CA ARG A 11 6.22 2.84 18.78
C ARG A 11 6.06 1.70 19.78
N HIS A 12 5.80 2.05 21.04
CA HIS A 12 5.55 1.10 22.12
C HIS A 12 4.10 1.28 22.61
N PRO A 13 3.11 0.63 21.97
CA PRO A 13 1.70 0.76 22.36
C PRO A 13 1.39 0.10 23.71
N SER A 14 2.18 -0.88 24.14
CA SER A 14 2.07 -1.60 25.42
C SER A 14 3.49 -1.89 25.93
N PRO A 15 3.71 -2.06 27.24
CA PRO A 15 5.01 -2.55 27.76
C PRO A 15 5.46 -3.87 27.13
N THR A 16 4.52 -4.70 26.67
CA THR A 16 4.76 -6.00 26.06
C THR A 16 4.78 -5.99 24.53
N THR A 17 4.57 -4.83 23.91
CA THR A 17 4.39 -4.73 22.45
C THR A 17 5.27 -3.62 21.87
N ALA A 18 6.01 -3.94 20.81
CA ALA A 18 6.82 -2.98 20.06
C ALA A 18 6.46 -3.03 18.57
N GLU A 19 6.19 -1.88 17.99
CA GLU A 19 5.90 -1.71 16.57
C GLU A 19 7.07 -0.97 15.91
N PHE A 20 7.66 -1.59 14.90
CA PHE A 20 8.72 -1.00 14.08
C PHE A 20 8.16 -0.77 12.68
N THR A 21 7.99 0.49 12.31
CA THR A 21 7.41 0.89 11.02
C THR A 21 8.47 1.57 10.18
N VAL A 22 8.75 1.01 9.02
CA VAL A 22 9.62 1.59 8.01
C VAL A 22 8.75 2.28 6.98
N THR A 23 8.96 3.58 6.76
CA THR A 23 8.19 4.35 5.80
C THR A 23 9.06 5.24 4.94
N THR A 24 8.66 5.39 3.68
CA THR A 24 9.25 6.34 2.73
C THR A 24 8.48 7.65 2.66
N LEU A 25 7.39 7.77 3.41
CA LEU A 25 6.55 8.96 3.45
C LEU A 25 7.33 10.12 4.07
N ARG A 26 7.53 11.19 3.28
CA ARG A 26 8.00 12.47 3.82
C ARG A 26 6.97 12.97 4.85
N PRO A 27 7.40 13.53 6.00
CA PRO A 27 6.51 14.25 6.91
C PRO A 27 5.99 15.49 6.18
N ILE A 28 4.84 15.33 5.54
CA ILE A 28 4.10 16.37 4.84
C ILE A 28 3.05 16.87 5.84
N PRO A 29 2.79 18.19 5.93
CA PRO A 29 1.72 18.68 6.79
C PRO A 29 0.40 17.97 6.41
N PRO A 30 -0.41 17.55 7.39
CA PRO A 30 -1.61 16.76 7.13
C PRO A 30 -2.55 17.45 6.12
N ALA A 31 -2.61 18.78 6.16
CA ALA A 31 -3.36 19.60 5.20
C ALA A 31 -2.91 19.44 3.73
N LEU A 32 -1.61 19.31 3.48
CA LEU A 32 -1.12 19.11 2.10
C LEU A 32 -1.33 17.67 1.65
N HIS A 33 -1.22 16.70 2.55
CA HIS A 33 -1.56 15.32 2.24
C HIS A 33 -3.06 15.16 1.92
N THR A 34 -3.94 15.77 2.70
CA THR A 34 -5.39 15.77 2.41
C THR A 34 -5.70 16.52 1.12
N LEU A 35 -5.05 17.66 0.87
CA LEU A 35 -5.19 18.40 -0.39
C LEU A 35 -4.80 17.55 -1.60
N LEU A 36 -3.69 16.80 -1.53
CA LEU A 36 -3.26 15.91 -2.60
C LEU A 36 -4.27 14.78 -2.84
N ILE A 37 -4.83 14.18 -1.79
CA ILE A 37 -5.87 13.16 -1.92
C ILE A 37 -7.13 13.76 -2.56
N ILE A 38 -7.58 14.93 -2.08
CA ILE A 38 -8.75 15.63 -2.63
C ILE A 38 -8.53 15.96 -4.10
N SER A 39 -7.35 16.47 -4.47
CA SER A 39 -7.03 16.79 -5.87
C SER A 39 -7.09 15.57 -6.78
N ARG A 40 -6.65 14.40 -6.29
CA ARG A 40 -6.75 13.12 -7.01
C ARG A 40 -8.18 12.65 -7.18
N ILE A 41 -8.99 12.77 -6.14
CA ILE A 41 -10.42 12.43 -6.18
C ILE A 41 -11.13 13.34 -7.19
N ILE A 42 -10.92 14.65 -7.12
CA ILE A 42 -11.50 15.64 -8.04
C ILE A 42 -11.09 15.33 -9.49
N LEU A 43 -9.81 15.07 -9.74
CA LEU A 43 -9.31 14.73 -11.08
C LEU A 43 -9.94 13.43 -11.62
N SER A 44 -10.12 12.43 -10.75
CA SER A 44 -10.73 11.15 -11.12
C SER A 44 -12.22 11.30 -11.43
N ILE A 45 -12.95 12.06 -10.60
CA ILE A 45 -14.37 12.38 -10.84
C ILE A 45 -14.53 13.17 -12.13
N PHE A 46 -13.68 14.17 -12.36
CA PHE A 46 -13.71 14.97 -13.58
C PHE A 46 -13.47 14.12 -14.83
N ALA A 47 -12.49 13.21 -14.81
CA ALA A 47 -12.22 12.29 -15.92
C ALA A 47 -13.41 11.36 -16.21
N LEU A 48 -14.09 10.87 -15.17
CA LEU A 48 -15.30 10.03 -15.30
C LEU A 48 -16.49 10.82 -15.86
N LEU A 49 -16.69 12.05 -15.40
CA LEU A 49 -17.75 12.94 -15.91
C LEU A 49 -17.53 13.28 -17.39
N LEU A 50 -16.29 13.53 -17.81
CA LEU A 50 -15.94 13.84 -19.19
C LEU A 50 -16.13 12.61 -20.10
N LEU A 51 -15.74 11.43 -19.63
CA LEU A 51 -15.99 10.17 -20.32
C LEU A 51 -17.50 9.89 -20.45
N HIS A 52 -18.26 10.11 -19.38
CA HIS A 52 -19.71 9.95 -19.37
C HIS A 52 -20.40 10.91 -20.35
N ALA A 53 -20.04 12.20 -20.32
CA ALA A 53 -20.56 13.19 -21.25
C ALA A 53 -20.21 12.87 -22.72
N ARG A 54 -19.04 12.29 -22.99
CA ARG A 54 -18.69 11.88 -24.35
C ARG A 54 -19.45 10.64 -24.81
N LEU A 55 -19.70 9.69 -23.90
CA LEU A 55 -20.42 8.47 -24.20
C LEU A 55 -21.90 8.74 -24.53
N THR A 56 -22.54 9.69 -23.83
CA THR A 56 -23.93 10.10 -24.11
C THR A 56 -24.09 10.84 -25.44
N LEU A 57 -23.04 11.53 -25.90
CA LEU A 57 -23.02 12.21 -27.19
C LEU A 57 -22.66 11.28 -28.36
N HIS A 58 -22.03 10.13 -28.10
CA HIS A 58 -21.63 9.21 -29.16
C HIS A 58 -22.83 8.39 -29.65
N PRO A 59 -23.03 8.20 -30.97
CA PRO A 59 -24.15 7.43 -31.53
C PRO A 59 -24.13 5.93 -31.19
N PHE A 60 -23.19 5.47 -30.36
CA PHE A 60 -23.08 4.06 -29.97
C PHE A 60 -24.29 3.60 -29.13
N LEU A 61 -24.81 4.48 -28.27
CA LEU A 61 -26.03 4.21 -27.50
C LEU A 61 -27.30 4.19 -28.37
N ALA A 62 -27.26 4.79 -29.56
CA ALA A 62 -28.36 4.73 -30.52
C ALA A 62 -28.45 3.37 -31.24
N TYR A 63 -27.38 2.58 -31.23
CA TYR A 63 -27.32 1.22 -31.79
C TYR A 63 -27.53 0.12 -30.72
N ALA A 64 -27.72 0.51 -29.46
CA ALA A 64 -27.91 -0.44 -28.37
C ALA A 64 -29.32 -1.06 -28.40
N PRO A 65 -29.47 -2.36 -28.11
CA PRO A 65 -30.77 -3.01 -28.10
C PRO A 65 -31.71 -2.37 -27.05
N PRO A 66 -33.02 -2.22 -27.37
CA PRO A 66 -33.99 -1.49 -26.54
C PRO A 66 -34.23 -2.13 -25.16
N SER A 67 -33.79 -3.37 -24.95
CA SER A 67 -33.81 -4.06 -23.65
C SER A 67 -32.80 -3.48 -22.65
N LEU A 68 -31.62 -3.03 -23.11
CA LEU A 68 -30.60 -2.41 -22.24
C LEU A 68 -30.97 -0.98 -21.84
N LEU A 69 -31.65 -0.24 -22.72
CA LEU A 69 -32.05 1.15 -22.48
C LEU A 69 -33.17 1.30 -21.43
N LYS A 70 -34.00 0.25 -21.22
CA LYS A 70 -35.03 0.24 -20.16
C LYS A 70 -34.45 0.14 -18.74
N ILE A 71 -33.23 -0.38 -18.62
CA ILE A 71 -32.56 -0.59 -17.32
C ILE A 71 -31.91 0.71 -16.83
N ILE A 72 -31.59 1.64 -17.73
CA ILE A 72 -30.86 2.87 -17.42
C ILE A 72 -31.86 4.04 -17.37
N PRO A 73 -32.06 4.71 -16.22
CA PRO A 73 -32.98 5.84 -16.13
C PRO A 73 -32.52 6.99 -17.03
N ALA A 74 -33.47 7.64 -17.72
CA ALA A 74 -33.19 8.72 -18.67
C ALA A 74 -32.43 9.92 -18.06
N SER A 75 -32.49 10.10 -16.74
CA SER A 75 -31.70 11.09 -16.01
C SER A 75 -30.18 10.85 -16.11
N TYR A 76 -29.75 9.59 -16.20
CA TYR A 76 -28.33 9.22 -16.40
C TYR A 76 -27.87 9.40 -17.84
N LEU A 77 -28.76 9.73 -18.79
CA LEU A 77 -28.38 10.00 -20.19
C LEU A 77 -28.12 11.49 -20.42
N ARG A 78 -28.40 12.35 -19.44
CA ARG A 78 -28.24 13.81 -19.56
C ARG A 78 -27.03 14.28 -18.76
N ALA A 79 -25.91 14.45 -19.47
CA ALA A 79 -24.72 15.07 -18.90
C ALA A 79 -24.93 16.59 -18.66
N PRO A 80 -24.28 17.19 -17.65
CA PRO A 80 -24.34 18.62 -17.42
C PRO A 80 -23.74 19.39 -18.60
N THR A 81 -24.41 20.49 -18.99
CA THR A 81 -24.16 21.25 -20.23
C THR A 81 -22.71 21.75 -20.37
N SER A 82 -22.07 22.14 -19.26
CA SER A 82 -20.67 22.58 -19.23
C SER A 82 -19.67 21.48 -19.59
N THR A 83 -19.90 20.24 -19.14
CA THR A 83 -19.03 19.09 -19.44
C THR A 83 -19.23 18.56 -20.85
N ALA A 84 -20.46 18.66 -21.37
CA ALA A 84 -20.80 18.26 -22.73
C ALA A 84 -20.09 19.12 -23.78
N ALA A 85 -20.01 20.44 -23.56
CA ALA A 85 -19.32 21.36 -24.46
C ALA A 85 -17.81 21.05 -24.57
N LEU A 86 -17.16 20.72 -23.45
CA LEU A 86 -15.74 20.35 -23.44
C LEU A 86 -15.50 18.96 -24.07
N ALA A 87 -16.40 18.00 -23.83
CA ALA A 87 -16.28 16.64 -24.36
C ALA A 87 -16.41 16.57 -25.89
N GLN A 88 -17.17 17.48 -26.52
CA GLN A 88 -17.36 17.50 -27.97
C GLN A 88 -16.06 17.68 -28.76
N ASN A 89 -15.13 18.47 -28.22
CA ASN A 89 -13.87 18.83 -28.89
C ASN A 89 -12.80 17.73 -28.84
N ILE A 90 -13.02 16.65 -28.07
CA ILE A 90 -12.02 15.61 -27.84
C ILE A 90 -12.47 14.30 -28.51
N PRO A 91 -11.66 13.68 -29.39
CA PRO A 91 -12.00 12.39 -30.00
C PRO A 91 -12.05 11.28 -28.95
N LEU A 92 -13.01 10.36 -29.08
CA LEU A 92 -13.23 9.26 -28.12
C LEU A 92 -11.98 8.38 -27.97
N SER A 93 -11.28 8.12 -29.06
CA SER A 93 -10.07 7.27 -29.09
C SER A 93 -8.91 7.83 -28.26
N VAL A 94 -8.87 9.15 -28.01
CA VAL A 94 -7.88 9.78 -27.12
C VAL A 94 -8.43 9.91 -25.71
N LEU A 95 -9.72 10.20 -25.57
CA LEU A 95 -10.35 10.38 -24.27
C LEU A 95 -10.32 9.11 -23.42
N VAL A 96 -10.64 7.96 -24.00
CA VAL A 96 -10.67 6.67 -23.29
C VAL A 96 -9.29 6.31 -22.68
N PRO A 97 -8.18 6.25 -23.44
CA PRO A 97 -6.88 5.92 -22.86
C PRO A 97 -6.39 6.98 -21.87
N VAL A 98 -6.67 8.27 -22.09
CA VAL A 98 -6.31 9.33 -21.14
C VAL A 98 -7.07 9.17 -19.83
N SER A 99 -8.38 8.92 -19.87
CA SER A 99 -9.17 8.68 -18.65
C SER A 99 -8.69 7.43 -17.90
N ILE A 100 -8.36 6.34 -18.62
CA ILE A 100 -7.78 5.14 -18.00
C ILE A 100 -6.43 5.47 -17.34
N ALA A 101 -5.55 6.19 -18.04
CA ALA A 101 -4.25 6.59 -17.52
C ALA A 101 -4.37 7.49 -16.27
N VAL A 102 -5.31 8.45 -16.28
CA VAL A 102 -5.58 9.34 -15.14
C VAL A 102 -6.09 8.54 -13.94
N LEU A 103 -7.08 7.67 -14.13
CA LEU A 103 -7.64 6.84 -13.06
C LEU A 103 -6.58 5.90 -12.48
N TRP A 104 -5.78 5.28 -13.35
CA TRP A 104 -4.71 4.39 -12.95
C TRP A 104 -3.59 5.12 -12.18
N LEU A 105 -3.15 6.28 -12.67
CA LEU A 105 -2.13 7.09 -12.01
C LEU A 105 -2.62 7.65 -10.67
N SER A 106 -3.90 8.03 -10.60
CA SER A 106 -4.56 8.48 -9.38
C SER A 106 -4.67 7.36 -8.32
N SER A 107 -4.90 6.13 -8.76
CA SER A 107 -5.01 4.93 -7.92
C SER A 107 -3.67 4.45 -7.33
N ARG A 108 -2.53 4.80 -7.96
CA ARG A 108 -1.21 4.40 -7.49
C ARG A 108 -0.79 5.14 -6.22
N ARG A 109 -0.40 4.39 -5.18
CA ARG A 109 0.14 4.92 -3.95
C ARG A 109 1.60 5.33 -4.17
N GLY A 110 1.91 6.60 -3.88
CA GLY A 110 3.25 7.16 -4.10
C GLY A 110 4.24 6.94 -2.95
N TYR A 111 3.85 6.18 -1.94
CA TYR A 111 4.65 5.87 -0.77
C TYR A 111 4.44 4.41 -0.37
N ALA A 112 5.51 3.79 0.11
CA ALA A 112 5.49 2.44 0.68
C ALA A 112 5.75 2.55 2.19
N SER A 113 5.02 1.73 2.95
CA SER A 113 5.10 1.64 4.40
C SER A 113 4.96 0.19 4.78
N GLU A 114 5.91 -0.31 5.56
CA GLU A 114 5.92 -1.69 6.00
C GLU A 114 6.20 -1.69 7.49
N SER A 115 5.54 -2.55 8.25
CA SER A 115 5.71 -2.62 9.70
C SER A 115 5.84 -4.05 10.19
N ILE A 116 6.59 -4.18 11.28
CA ILE A 116 6.69 -5.40 12.07
C ILE A 116 6.27 -5.08 13.49
N LEU A 117 5.21 -5.75 13.93
CA LEU A 117 4.68 -5.67 15.28
C LEU A 117 5.12 -6.92 16.03
N VAL A 118 5.81 -6.72 17.14
CA VAL A 118 6.25 -7.79 18.02
C VAL A 118 5.41 -7.75 19.28
N MET A 119 4.77 -8.87 19.59
CA MET A 119 3.95 -9.05 20.78
C MET A 119 4.61 -10.13 21.64
N ARG A 120 5.08 -9.73 22.83
CA ARG A 120 5.73 -10.64 23.78
C ARG A 120 4.79 -11.81 24.11
N GLY A 121 5.27 -13.04 23.99
CA GLY A 121 4.50 -14.25 24.28
C GLY A 121 3.42 -14.62 23.29
N LEU A 122 3.28 -13.88 22.19
CA LEU A 122 2.28 -14.16 21.16
C LEU A 122 2.93 -14.39 19.81
N GLY A 123 3.77 -13.47 19.36
CA GLY A 123 4.52 -13.64 18.12
C GLY A 123 4.79 -12.35 17.39
N VAL A 124 5.03 -12.49 16.09
CA VAL A 124 5.39 -11.40 15.20
C VAL A 124 4.33 -11.24 14.13
N GLN A 125 3.83 -10.03 13.94
CA GLN A 125 2.96 -9.68 12.82
C GLN A 125 3.70 -8.75 11.86
N THR A 126 3.81 -9.16 10.61
CA THR A 126 4.31 -8.31 9.52
C THR A 126 3.12 -7.71 8.79
N SER A 127 3.20 -6.43 8.44
CA SER A 127 2.18 -5.72 7.67
C SER A 127 2.83 -4.96 6.52
N GLU A 128 2.33 -5.17 5.31
CA GLU A 128 2.83 -4.55 4.09
C GLU A 128 1.74 -3.68 3.46
N SER A 129 2.04 -2.40 3.24
CA SER A 129 1.20 -1.52 2.45
C SER A 129 1.46 -1.75 0.96
N PRO A 130 0.46 -2.19 0.18
CA PRO A 130 0.64 -2.33 -1.26
C PRO A 130 0.82 -0.97 -1.97
N GLY A 131 1.43 -1.01 -3.16
CA GLY A 131 1.69 0.17 -4.00
C GLY A 131 0.44 0.77 -4.67
N SER A 132 -0.76 0.24 -4.41
CA SER A 132 -2.02 0.75 -4.93
C SER A 132 -2.98 1.02 -3.78
N TYR A 133 -3.75 2.12 -3.86
CA TYR A 133 -4.80 2.41 -2.87
C TYR A 133 -5.96 1.41 -2.93
N LEU A 134 -6.10 0.67 -4.02
CA LEU A 134 -7.16 -0.35 -4.20
C LEU A 134 -6.79 -1.71 -3.60
N ALA A 135 -5.52 -1.95 -3.33
CA ALA A 135 -5.06 -3.21 -2.76
C ALA A 135 -5.12 -3.13 -1.22
N GLY A 136 -5.55 -4.21 -0.59
CA GLY A 136 -5.56 -4.33 0.87
C GLY A 136 -4.16 -4.51 1.44
N THR A 137 -3.95 -4.04 2.67
CA THR A 137 -2.72 -4.30 3.43
C THR A 137 -2.55 -5.81 3.63
N ALA A 138 -1.41 -6.37 3.20
CA ALA A 138 -1.11 -7.76 3.46
C ALA A 138 -0.57 -7.89 4.89
N THR A 139 -1.26 -8.66 5.74
CA THR A 139 -0.82 -8.92 7.11
C THR A 139 -0.54 -10.41 7.29
N ARG A 140 0.59 -10.74 7.92
CA ARG A 140 0.97 -12.12 8.24
C ARG A 140 1.41 -12.20 9.69
N PHE A 141 0.74 -13.06 10.44
CA PHE A 141 1.07 -13.35 11.83
C PHE A 141 1.84 -14.67 11.94
N ILE A 142 2.91 -14.65 12.72
CA ILE A 142 3.81 -15.77 12.98
C ILE A 142 3.85 -15.98 14.49
N PRO A 143 3.26 -17.07 15.01
CA PRO A 143 3.30 -17.40 16.44
C PRO A 143 4.72 -17.61 16.94
N THR A 144 5.00 -17.24 18.20
CA THR A 144 6.36 -17.36 18.79
C THR A 144 6.89 -18.78 18.77
N GLU A 145 6.02 -19.77 18.95
CA GLU A 145 6.35 -21.20 19.03
C GLU A 145 6.89 -21.71 17.69
N LYS A 146 6.48 -21.09 16.58
CA LYS A 146 6.95 -21.44 15.24
C LYS A 146 8.21 -20.69 14.84
N ILE A 147 8.67 -19.70 15.61
CA ILE A 147 9.87 -18.94 15.26
C ILE A 147 11.09 -19.71 15.74
N GLN A 148 11.90 -20.20 14.79
CA GLN A 148 13.17 -20.83 15.12
C GLN A 148 14.22 -19.78 15.46
N ASP A 149 14.43 -18.84 14.54
CA ASP A 149 15.37 -17.74 14.71
C ASP A 149 15.03 -16.56 13.79
N ILE A 150 15.57 -15.39 14.13
CA ILE A 150 15.46 -14.16 13.34
C ILE A 150 16.86 -13.70 12.98
N LEU A 151 17.15 -13.67 11.69
CA LEU A 151 18.48 -13.41 11.17
C LEU A 151 18.49 -12.18 10.26
N ILE A 152 19.64 -11.52 10.23
CA ILE A 152 19.93 -10.50 9.22
C ILE A 152 20.69 -11.23 8.12
N ASN A 153 20.14 -11.23 6.90
CA ASN A 153 20.82 -11.79 5.74
C ASN A 153 21.33 -10.69 4.81
N GLU A 154 22.43 -10.98 4.14
CA GLU A 154 23.03 -10.14 3.09
C GLU A 154 22.73 -10.75 1.73
N ALA A 155 22.31 -9.92 0.77
CA ALA A 155 22.20 -10.33 -0.63
C ALA A 155 22.76 -9.26 -1.56
N PHE A 156 23.26 -9.73 -2.70
CA PHE A 156 23.68 -8.88 -3.80
C PHE A 156 22.48 -8.55 -4.68
N LEU A 157 22.14 -7.26 -4.79
CA LEU A 157 21.19 -6.76 -5.76
C LEU A 157 21.95 -5.96 -6.82
N GLY A 158 22.29 -6.62 -7.93
CA GLY A 158 23.20 -6.07 -8.93
C GLY A 158 24.60 -5.89 -8.36
N PHE A 159 25.03 -4.64 -8.17
CA PHE A 159 26.33 -4.29 -7.57
C PHE A 159 26.20 -3.69 -6.16
N GLU A 160 25.01 -3.70 -5.58
CA GLU A 160 24.75 -3.19 -4.23
C GLU A 160 24.54 -4.36 -3.25
N VAL A 161 25.22 -4.31 -2.10
CA VAL A 161 24.95 -5.24 -0.99
C VAL A 161 23.78 -4.70 -0.17
N ARG A 162 22.70 -5.49 -0.08
CA ARG A 162 21.51 -5.15 0.69
C ARG A 162 21.33 -6.11 1.86
N TYR A 163 20.91 -5.54 2.98
CA TYR A 163 20.63 -6.24 4.21
C TYR A 163 19.12 -6.36 4.36
N TYR A 164 18.63 -7.55 4.68
CA TYR A 164 17.22 -7.78 4.92
C TYR A 164 17.04 -8.70 6.12
N LEU A 165 15.95 -8.50 6.84
CA LEU A 165 15.62 -9.27 8.02
C LEU A 165 14.77 -10.47 7.60
N ILE A 166 15.13 -11.66 8.05
CA ILE A 166 14.40 -12.89 7.79
C ILE A 166 13.96 -13.54 9.10
N VAL A 167 12.77 -14.12 9.08
CA VAL A 167 12.24 -14.96 10.15
C VAL A 167 12.18 -16.39 9.63
N ILE A 168 12.89 -17.29 10.30
CA ILE A 168 12.84 -18.73 10.01
C ILE A 168 11.66 -19.31 10.79
N VAL A 169 10.71 -19.88 10.06
CA VAL A 169 9.48 -20.44 10.61
C VAL A 169 9.54 -21.97 10.52
N GLU A 170 9.24 -22.65 11.62
CA GLU A 170 9.16 -24.11 11.65
C GLU A 170 7.97 -24.61 10.81
N GLY A 171 8.24 -25.58 9.93
CA GLY A 171 7.24 -26.20 9.07
C GLY A 171 6.91 -25.41 7.80
N GLU A 172 7.66 -24.35 7.48
CA GLU A 172 7.59 -23.64 6.19
C GLU A 172 8.89 -23.84 5.39
N ASP A 173 8.78 -24.21 4.12
CA ASP A 173 9.95 -24.36 3.24
C ASP A 173 10.58 -23.01 2.85
N ASN A 174 9.81 -21.92 2.98
CA ASN A 174 10.22 -20.58 2.60
C ASN A 174 10.44 -19.71 3.85
N VAL A 175 11.52 -18.92 3.85
CA VAL A 175 11.78 -17.92 4.88
C VAL A 175 10.88 -16.70 4.70
N VAL A 176 10.42 -16.13 5.81
CA VAL A 176 9.62 -14.90 5.75
C VAL A 176 10.54 -13.69 5.78
N VAL A 177 10.55 -12.92 4.70
CA VAL A 177 11.27 -11.65 4.62
C VAL A 177 10.46 -10.55 5.29
N VAL A 178 11.06 -9.88 6.26
CA VAL A 178 10.51 -8.67 6.87
C VAL A 178 10.95 -7.48 6.03
N PHE A 179 9.98 -6.64 5.64
CA PHE A 179 10.17 -5.49 4.75
C PHE A 179 10.54 -5.84 3.29
N PRO A 180 9.72 -6.64 2.58
CA PRO A 180 10.06 -7.17 1.26
C PRO A 180 10.22 -6.09 0.18
N GLY A 181 9.47 -4.99 0.25
CA GLY A 181 9.49 -3.92 -0.74
C GLY A 181 10.46 -2.79 -0.42
N LEU A 182 10.60 -2.40 0.86
CA LEU A 182 11.42 -1.23 1.22
C LEU A 182 12.91 -1.55 1.36
N LEU A 183 13.28 -2.77 1.73
CA LEU A 183 14.66 -3.25 1.92
C LEU A 183 15.58 -2.17 2.54
N PRO A 184 15.32 -1.77 3.80
CA PRO A 184 15.99 -0.63 4.42
C PRO A 184 17.50 -0.88 4.61
N ARG A 185 18.24 0.21 4.86
CA ARG A 185 19.70 0.13 5.08
C ARG A 185 20.04 -0.65 6.35
N ARG A 186 21.25 -1.22 6.39
CA ARG A 186 21.79 -2.03 7.50
C ARG A 186 21.50 -1.46 8.90
N LYS A 187 21.74 -0.17 9.11
CA LYS A 187 21.51 0.48 10.42
C LYS A 187 20.08 0.32 10.93
N ILE A 188 19.09 0.49 10.05
CA ILE A 188 17.67 0.33 10.40
C ILE A 188 17.36 -1.14 10.68
N VAL A 189 17.86 -2.05 9.84
CA VAL A 189 17.66 -3.50 10.01
C VAL A 189 18.26 -4.00 11.32
N GLU A 190 19.47 -3.56 11.67
CA GLU A 190 20.13 -3.90 12.93
C GLU A 190 19.35 -3.40 14.15
N GLU A 191 18.82 -2.17 14.10
CA GLU A 191 17.99 -1.61 15.18
C GLU A 191 16.70 -2.40 15.37
N VAL A 192 16.01 -2.71 14.27
CA VAL A 192 14.79 -3.54 14.32
C VAL A 192 15.10 -4.94 14.84
N TRP A 193 16.15 -5.59 14.34
CA TRP A 193 16.56 -6.91 14.81
C TRP A 193 16.85 -6.93 16.31
N ARG A 194 17.63 -5.95 16.82
CA ARG A 194 17.90 -5.83 18.26
C ARG A 194 16.63 -5.64 19.08
N GLY A 195 15.70 -4.80 18.58
CA GLY A 195 14.42 -4.54 19.23
C GLY A 195 13.52 -5.77 19.28
N VAL A 196 13.35 -6.44 18.15
CA VAL A 196 12.56 -7.66 18.01
C VAL A 196 13.12 -8.77 18.91
N ARG A 197 14.44 -8.99 18.87
CA ARG A 197 15.11 -10.01 19.67
C ARG A 197 14.96 -9.75 21.17
N ARG A 198 15.08 -8.49 21.61
CA ARG A 198 14.84 -8.12 23.01
C ARG A 198 13.42 -8.49 23.45
N CYS A 199 12.41 -8.16 22.64
CA CYS A 199 11.01 -8.43 22.97
C CYS A 199 10.63 -9.92 22.95
N LEU A 200 11.21 -10.73 22.06
CA LEU A 200 10.89 -12.16 21.95
C LEU A 200 11.65 -13.02 22.96
N TYR A 201 12.94 -12.75 23.20
CA TYR A 201 13.78 -13.64 24.01
C TYR A 201 13.87 -13.25 25.49
N GLU A 202 13.43 -12.06 25.91
CA GLU A 202 13.30 -11.73 27.34
C GLU A 202 12.42 -12.75 28.07
N GLN A 203 11.33 -13.22 27.43
CA GLN A 203 10.47 -14.26 27.99
C GLN A 203 11.19 -15.60 28.18
N ARG A 204 11.99 -16.05 27.21
CA ARG A 204 12.69 -17.34 27.29
C ARG A 204 13.73 -17.37 28.42
N GLY A 205 14.20 -16.19 28.86
CA GLY A 205 15.05 -16.04 30.04
C GLY A 205 14.26 -16.16 31.35
N GLU A 206 13.07 -15.56 31.42
CA GLU A 206 12.18 -15.62 32.59
C GLU A 206 11.62 -17.04 32.81
N ASP A 207 11.15 -17.72 31.75
CA ASP A 207 10.61 -19.09 31.84
C ASP A 207 11.67 -20.10 32.30
N LYS A 208 12.95 -19.88 31.95
CA LYS A 208 14.08 -20.70 32.41
C LYS A 208 14.51 -20.42 33.85
N SER A 209 14.10 -19.29 34.43
CA SER A 209 14.43 -18.93 35.81
C SER A 209 13.41 -19.45 36.84
N LEU A 210 12.25 -19.91 36.35
CA LEU A 210 11.12 -20.37 37.16
C LEU A 210 10.92 -21.91 37.13
N GLY A 211 11.79 -22.65 36.44
CA GLY A 211 11.81 -24.12 36.40
C GLY A 211 13.14 -24.70 36.85
#